data_AF-A0A8S0G076-F1
#
_entry.id   AF-A0A8S0G076-F1
#
_cell.length_a   1.000
_cell.length_b   1.000
_cell.length_c   1.000
_cell.angle_alpha   90.00
_cell.angle_beta   90.00
_cell.angle_gamma   90.00
#
_symmetry.space_group_name_H-M   'P 1'
#
loop_
_entity.id
_entity.type
_entity.pdbx_description
1 polymer ?
#
loop_
_entity_poly.entity_id
_entity_poly.type
_entity_poly.pdbx_seq_one_letter_code
_entity_poly.pdbx_strand_id
1 'polypeptide(L)'
;MDQYLYPYYRRDVELNQTLDREHAIEMLHSCWLKLLEVNKIRSGSHSKASAGSPLYQNVTIGGQNLVDGQPMDAVNPLSYAILESCGRLRSTQPNLSVRYHAGMSNDFLDACVQVIRCGFGMPAFNNDEIVIPEFIKLGIEPQDAYDYAAIG
;
A
#
# COMPACT_ATOMS: atom_id res chain seq x y z
N MET A 1 -4.31 -0.78 3.39
CA MET A 1 -4.39 -2.17 3.95
C MET A 1 -3.63 -2.27 5.25
N ASP A 2 -2.44 -1.68 5.30
CA ASP A 2 -1.63 -1.51 6.50
C ASP A 2 -2.37 -0.84 7.67
N GLN A 3 -3.39 -0.01 7.45
CA GLN A 3 -4.15 0.60 8.55
C GLN A 3 -5.19 -0.35 9.16
N TYR A 4 -6.16 -0.80 8.36
CA TYR A 4 -7.29 -1.59 8.88
C TYR A 4 -6.91 -3.02 9.32
N LEU A 5 -5.77 -3.57 8.87
CA LEU A 5 -5.24 -4.84 9.36
C LEU A 5 -4.25 -4.69 10.53
N TYR A 6 -3.76 -3.49 10.81
CA TYR A 6 -2.76 -3.29 11.87
C TYR A 6 -3.23 -3.74 13.26
N PRO A 7 -4.49 -3.54 13.69
CA PRO A 7 -4.93 -4.03 14.99
C PRO A 7 -4.73 -5.55 15.18
N TYR A 8 -4.90 -6.34 14.12
CA TYR A 8 -4.67 -7.78 14.14
C TYR A 8 -3.18 -8.13 14.11
N TYR A 9 -2.42 -7.48 13.23
CA TYR A 9 -0.97 -7.65 13.16
C TYR A 9 -0.30 -7.33 14.50
N ARG A 10 -0.61 -6.16 15.09
CA ARG A 10 -0.10 -5.74 16.40
C ARG A 10 -0.45 -6.73 17.49
N ARG A 11 -1.70 -7.19 17.55
CA ARG A 11 -2.13 -8.17 18.56
C ARG A 11 -1.34 -9.47 18.43
N ASP A 12 -1.26 -10.04 17.22
CA ASP A 12 -0.77 -11.41 17.05
C ASP A 12 0.75 -11.49 16.92
N VAL A 13 1.41 -10.44 16.38
CA VAL A 13 2.85 -10.39 16.14
C VAL A 13 3.61 -9.62 17.24
N GLU A 14 3.11 -8.47 17.68
CA GLU A 14 3.86 -7.61 18.62
C GLU A 14 3.51 -7.91 20.08
N LEU A 15 2.23 -8.10 20.40
CA LEU A 15 1.75 -8.22 21.79
C LEU A 15 1.71 -9.67 22.28
N ASN A 16 0.95 -10.53 21.59
CA ASN A 16 0.75 -11.92 22.00
C ASN A 16 1.83 -12.85 21.44
N GLN A 17 2.51 -12.44 20.36
CA GLN A 17 3.55 -13.21 19.68
C GLN A 17 3.09 -14.63 19.30
N THR A 18 1.80 -14.79 19.01
CA THR A 18 1.20 -16.04 18.53
C THR A 18 1.42 -16.25 17.03
N LEU A 19 1.84 -15.21 16.32
CA LEU A 19 2.22 -15.24 14.91
C LEU A 19 3.59 -14.59 14.76
N ASP A 20 4.56 -15.29 14.17
CA ASP A 20 5.86 -14.70 13.86
C ASP A 20 5.77 -13.73 12.66
N ARG A 21 6.63 -12.72 12.63
CA ARG A 21 6.67 -11.73 11.55
C ARG A 21 6.90 -12.35 10.17
N GLU A 22 7.75 -13.38 10.08
CA GLU A 22 8.03 -14.03 8.79
C GLU A 22 6.82 -14.85 8.31
N HIS A 23 6.07 -15.48 9.22
CA HIS A 23 4.80 -16.12 8.86
C HIS A 23 3.75 -15.07 8.43
N ALA A 24 3.71 -13.89 9.05
CA ALA A 24 2.85 -12.81 8.58
C ALA A 24 3.23 -12.35 7.15
N ILE A 25 4.52 -12.27 6.82
CA ILE A 25 4.99 -12.00 5.45
C ILE A 25 4.59 -13.12 4.48
N GLU A 26 4.71 -14.39 4.89
CA GLU A 26 4.27 -15.53 4.08
C GLU A 26 2.75 -15.50 3.80
N MET A 27 1.94 -15.10 4.76
CA MET A 27 0.50 -14.90 4.57
C MET A 27 0.21 -13.77 3.56
N LEU A 28 0.98 -12.67 3.60
CA LEU A 28 0.90 -11.62 2.60
C LEU A 28 1.30 -12.15 1.22
N HIS A 29 2.39 -12.91 1.10
CA HIS A 29 2.79 -13.57 -0.17
C HIS A 29 1.68 -14.46 -0.71
N SER A 30 1.05 -15.26 0.15
CA SER A 30 -0.08 -16.11 -0.21
C SER A 30 -1.21 -15.26 -0.81
N CYS A 31 -1.58 -14.15 -0.16
CA CYS A 31 -2.57 -13.21 -0.66
C CYS A 31 -2.17 -12.63 -2.03
N TRP A 32 -0.92 -12.17 -2.19
CA TRP A 32 -0.42 -11.59 -3.45
C TRP A 32 -0.48 -12.57 -4.61
N LEU A 33 -0.16 -13.85 -4.37
CA LEU A 33 -0.31 -14.90 -5.38
C LEU A 33 -1.78 -15.16 -5.71
N LYS A 34 -2.69 -15.12 -4.71
CA LYS A 34 -4.14 -15.19 -5.00
C LYS A 34 -4.63 -14.02 -5.84
N LEU A 35 -4.11 -12.80 -5.62
CA LEU A 35 -4.43 -11.65 -6.46
C LEU A 35 -3.93 -11.84 -7.90
N LEU A 36 -2.76 -12.47 -8.07
CA LEU A 36 -2.18 -12.77 -9.39
C LEU A 36 -2.98 -13.82 -10.16
N GLU A 37 -3.64 -14.76 -9.47
CA GLU A 37 -4.48 -15.78 -10.12
C GLU A 37 -5.74 -15.20 -10.77
N VAL A 38 -6.22 -14.04 -10.31
CA VAL A 38 -7.38 -13.39 -10.90
C VAL A 38 -7.03 -13.01 -12.34
N ASN A 39 -7.97 -13.22 -13.27
CA ASN A 39 -7.72 -12.94 -14.68
C ASN A 39 -8.96 -12.33 -15.35
N LYS A 40 -8.74 -11.55 -16.41
CA LYS A 40 -9.79 -10.91 -17.20
C LYS A 40 -9.40 -10.86 -18.67
N ILE A 41 -10.16 -11.59 -19.48
CA ILE A 41 -10.07 -11.50 -20.93
C ILE A 41 -10.77 -10.24 -21.45
N ARG A 42 -10.20 -9.63 -22.49
CA ARG A 42 -10.73 -8.46 -23.18
C ARG A 42 -10.67 -8.71 -24.70
N SER A 43 -11.39 -7.90 -25.48
CA SER A 43 -11.33 -7.98 -26.95
C SER A 43 -9.93 -7.66 -27.48
N GLY A 44 -9.58 -8.16 -28.66
CA GLY A 44 -8.23 -7.98 -29.22
C GLY A 44 -7.82 -6.51 -29.40
N SER A 45 -8.76 -5.60 -29.67
CA SER A 45 -8.49 -4.15 -29.72
C SER A 45 -8.23 -3.57 -28.33
N HIS A 46 -9.05 -3.92 -27.34
CA HIS A 46 -8.91 -3.41 -25.97
C HIS A 46 -7.65 -3.96 -25.29
N SER A 47 -7.30 -5.23 -25.51
CA SER A 47 -6.09 -5.84 -24.94
C SER A 47 -4.79 -5.13 -25.34
N LYS A 48 -4.77 -4.40 -26.47
CA LYS A 48 -3.62 -3.56 -26.85
C LYS A 48 -3.48 -2.31 -25.96
N ALA A 49 -4.60 -1.74 -25.49
CA ALA A 49 -4.61 -0.63 -24.54
C ALA A 49 -4.37 -1.11 -23.09
N SER A 50 -4.63 -2.38 -22.79
CA SER A 50 -4.37 -3.03 -21.50
C SER A 50 -3.34 -4.15 -21.66
N ALA A 51 -2.16 -3.82 -22.19
CA ALA A 51 -1.09 -4.79 -22.42
C ALA A 51 -0.62 -5.42 -21.09
N GLY A 52 -0.36 -6.73 -21.09
CA GLY A 52 0.04 -7.49 -19.89
C GLY A 52 -1.11 -8.07 -19.08
N SER A 53 -2.35 -8.04 -19.59
CA SER A 53 -3.57 -8.53 -18.92
C SER A 53 -3.75 -8.01 -17.48
N PRO A 54 -3.56 -6.71 -17.22
CA PRO A 54 -3.60 -6.18 -15.87
C PRO A 54 -5.02 -6.19 -15.29
N LEU A 55 -5.05 -6.33 -13.97
CA LEU A 55 -6.24 -6.14 -13.13
C LEU A 55 -6.15 -4.95 -12.20
N TYR A 56 -4.95 -4.40 -12.06
CA TYR A 56 -4.66 -3.16 -11.34
C TYR A 56 -5.03 -3.15 -9.84
N GLN A 57 -5.20 -4.31 -9.21
CA GLN A 57 -5.60 -4.44 -7.79
C GLN A 57 -4.59 -3.73 -6.87
N ASN A 58 -4.96 -2.54 -6.39
CA ASN A 58 -4.06 -1.67 -5.65
C ASN A 58 -4.00 -2.01 -4.15
N VAL A 59 -2.81 -1.91 -3.56
CA VAL A 59 -2.64 -1.85 -2.11
C VAL A 59 -1.94 -0.54 -1.77
N THR A 60 -2.63 0.32 -1.04
CA THR A 60 -2.07 1.56 -0.50
C THR A 60 -1.54 1.35 0.92
N ILE A 61 -0.35 1.90 1.20
CA ILE A 61 0.30 1.97 2.51
C ILE A 61 0.87 3.37 2.80
N GLY A 62 1.13 3.66 4.07
CA GLY A 62 1.69 4.95 4.52
C GLY A 62 0.65 6.06 4.57
N GLY A 63 1.07 7.30 4.28
CA GLY A 63 0.22 8.49 4.35
C GLY A 63 0.04 9.01 5.76
N GLN A 64 -1.04 9.76 5.95
CA GLN A 64 -1.37 10.40 7.22
C GLN A 64 -2.77 10.01 7.69
N ASN A 65 -2.98 9.98 9.00
CA ASN A 65 -4.30 9.89 9.62
C ASN A 65 -4.57 11.13 10.48
N LEU A 66 -5.85 11.42 10.73
CA LEU A 66 -6.25 12.43 11.71
C LEU A 66 -6.46 11.77 13.07
N VAL A 67 -5.69 12.18 14.06
CA VAL A 67 -5.82 11.79 15.48
C VAL A 67 -6.17 13.05 16.27
N ASP A 68 -7.36 13.07 16.88
CA ASP A 68 -7.89 14.25 17.58
C ASP A 68 -7.87 15.52 16.71
N GLY A 69 -8.10 15.36 15.40
CA GLY A 69 -8.10 16.44 14.42
C GLY A 69 -6.70 16.92 13.99
N GLN A 70 -5.63 16.27 14.45
CA GLN A 70 -4.25 16.58 14.04
C GLN A 70 -3.70 15.52 13.08
N PRO A 71 -3.02 15.93 12.00
CA PRO A 71 -2.41 14.99 11.07
C PRO A 71 -1.19 14.33 11.68
N MET A 72 -1.17 13.00 11.68
CA MET A 72 -0.09 12.16 12.19
C MET A 72 0.37 11.20 11.09
N ASP A 73 1.66 10.84 11.11
CA ASP A 73 2.18 9.80 10.21
C ASP A 73 1.46 8.47 10.48
N ALA A 74 0.93 7.84 9.43
CA ALA A 74 0.20 6.59 9.54
C ALA A 74 1.09 5.36 9.30
N VAL A 75 2.37 5.55 8.94
CA VAL A 75 3.32 4.44 8.78
C VAL A 75 3.43 3.64 10.08
N ASN A 76 3.27 2.32 9.98
CA ASN A 76 3.33 1.41 11.11
C ASN A 76 4.12 0.13 10.75
N PRO A 77 4.40 -0.78 11.70
CA PRO A 77 5.15 -2.01 11.42
C PRO A 77 4.55 -2.91 10.32
N LEU A 78 3.22 -2.93 10.16
CA LEU A 78 2.58 -3.64 9.05
C LEU A 78 2.84 -2.94 7.70
N SER A 79 2.97 -1.62 7.65
CA SER A 79 3.40 -0.89 6.44
C SER A 79 4.76 -1.41 5.94
N TYR A 80 5.73 -1.59 6.86
CA TYR A 80 7.04 -2.18 6.54
C TYR A 80 6.94 -3.64 6.10
N ALA A 81 6.12 -4.46 6.79
CA ALA A 81 5.94 -5.86 6.43
C ALA A 81 5.31 -6.02 5.03
N ILE A 82 4.34 -5.18 4.68
CA ILE A 82 3.73 -5.15 3.33
C ILE A 82 4.76 -4.73 2.28
N LEU A 83 5.48 -3.63 2.52
CA LEU A 83 6.52 -3.13 1.62
C LEU A 83 7.58 -4.20 1.34
N GLU A 84 8.11 -4.82 2.40
CA GLU A 84 9.09 -5.89 2.31
C GLU A 84 8.54 -7.11 1.59
N SER A 85 7.31 -7.54 1.91
CA SER A 85 6.70 -8.71 1.28
C SER A 85 6.63 -8.54 -0.25
N CYS A 86 6.27 -7.34 -0.73
CA CYS A 86 6.23 -7.03 -2.16
C CYS A 86 7.63 -7.03 -2.78
N GLY A 87 8.63 -6.44 -2.10
CA GLY A 87 10.01 -6.41 -2.58
C GLY A 87 10.66 -7.79 -2.67
N ARG A 88 10.31 -8.70 -1.76
CA ARG A 88 10.74 -10.11 -1.81
C ARG A 88 10.06 -10.87 -2.96
N LEU A 89 8.76 -10.69 -3.17
CA LEU A 89 7.99 -11.47 -4.15
C LEU A 89 8.14 -10.97 -5.59
N ARG A 90 8.29 -9.65 -5.79
CA ARG A 90 8.46 -8.98 -7.11
C ARG A 90 7.37 -9.34 -8.14
N SER A 91 6.16 -9.57 -7.67
CA SER A 91 4.98 -9.86 -8.49
C SER A 91 4.41 -8.57 -9.10
N THR A 92 3.62 -8.69 -10.16
CA THR A 92 2.83 -7.58 -10.74
C THR A 92 1.58 -7.27 -9.92
N GLN A 93 1.21 -8.13 -8.98
CA GLN A 93 0.09 -7.96 -8.04
C GLN A 93 0.59 -8.16 -6.60
N PRO A 94 0.20 -7.31 -5.65
CA PRO A 94 -0.66 -6.13 -5.83
C PRO A 94 0.06 -5.00 -6.57
N ASN A 95 -0.68 -4.03 -7.09
CA ASN A 95 -0.10 -2.76 -7.51
C ASN A 95 0.16 -1.89 -6.26
N LEU A 96 1.40 -1.88 -5.77
CA LEU A 96 1.73 -1.24 -4.50
C LEU A 96 1.89 0.28 -4.65
N SER A 97 1.16 1.05 -3.83
CA SER A 97 1.24 2.51 -3.75
C SER A 97 1.57 2.98 -2.35
N VAL A 98 2.50 3.92 -2.25
CA VAL A 98 2.88 4.61 -1.01
C VAL A 98 2.32 6.02 -1.07
N ARG A 99 1.63 6.41 0.00
CA ARG A 99 1.23 7.81 0.23
C ARG A 99 2.39 8.57 0.89
N TYR A 100 3.02 9.45 0.11
CA TYR A 100 4.05 10.36 0.57
C TYR A 100 3.42 11.58 1.24
N HIS A 101 4.02 12.01 2.35
CA HIS A 101 3.79 13.31 2.98
C HIS A 101 5.11 13.83 3.55
N ALA A 102 5.19 15.14 3.81
CA ALA A 102 6.41 15.78 4.26
C ALA A 102 6.90 15.31 5.64
N GLY A 103 6.01 14.77 6.47
CA GLY A 103 6.33 14.24 7.80
C GLY A 103 6.81 12.78 7.79
N MET A 104 6.84 12.13 6.64
CA MET A 104 7.26 10.72 6.53
C MET A 104 8.75 10.58 6.89
N SER A 105 9.08 9.56 7.69
CA SER A 105 10.46 9.31 8.09
C SER A 105 11.39 8.99 6.91
N ASN A 106 12.65 9.43 7.01
CA ASN A 106 13.69 9.07 6.03
C ASN A 106 13.93 7.56 6.00
N ASP A 107 13.77 6.87 7.13
CA ASP A 107 13.95 5.42 7.21
C ASP A 107 12.93 4.67 6.35
N PHE A 108 11.65 5.05 6.42
CA PHE A 108 10.62 4.45 5.57
C PHE A 108 10.80 4.82 4.10
N LEU A 109 11.23 6.05 3.82
CA LEU A 109 11.53 6.49 2.45
C LEU A 109 12.69 5.68 1.84
N ASP A 110 13.77 5.46 2.59
CA ASP A 110 14.90 4.63 2.14
C ASP A 110 14.45 3.18 1.93
N ALA A 111 13.63 2.62 2.84
CA ALA A 111 13.06 1.29 2.66
C ALA A 111 12.25 1.18 1.34
N CYS A 112 11.49 2.22 0.98
CA CYS A 112 10.81 2.27 -0.32
C CYS A 112 11.82 2.26 -1.47
N VAL A 113 12.91 3.02 -1.38
CA VAL A 113 14.00 3.03 -2.38
C VAL A 113 14.65 1.65 -2.50
N GLN A 114 14.85 0.91 -1.41
CA GLN A 114 15.37 -0.46 -1.48
C GLN A 114 14.44 -1.39 -2.28
N VAL A 115 13.12 -1.22 -2.13
CA VAL A 115 12.13 -1.99 -2.92
C VAL A 115 12.14 -1.56 -4.39
N ILE A 116 12.25 -0.26 -4.70
CA ILE A 116 12.41 0.23 -6.08
C ILE A 116 13.61 -0.43 -6.76
N ARG A 117 14.74 -0.57 -6.04
CA ARG A 117 15.96 -1.22 -6.53
C ARG A 117 15.78 -2.70 -6.88
N CYS A 118 14.70 -3.34 -6.46
CA CYS A 118 14.38 -4.71 -6.85
C CYS A 118 13.91 -4.84 -8.32
N GLY A 119 13.63 -3.72 -9.01
CA GLY A 119 13.51 -3.67 -10.48
C GLY A 119 12.17 -4.14 -11.05
N PHE A 120 11.08 -4.09 -10.26
CA PHE A 120 9.74 -4.52 -10.69
C PHE A 120 8.71 -3.37 -10.77
N GLY A 121 9.17 -2.12 -10.63
CA GLY A 121 8.35 -0.92 -10.88
C GLY A 121 7.51 -0.42 -9.70
N MET A 122 7.76 -0.89 -8.48
CA MET A 122 7.00 -0.53 -7.27
C MET A 122 7.94 -0.18 -6.10
N PRO A 123 7.45 0.52 -5.05
CA PRO A 123 6.14 1.17 -4.97
C PRO A 123 6.01 2.39 -5.90
N ALA A 124 4.78 2.68 -6.34
CA ALA A 124 4.43 4.00 -6.87
C ALA A 124 4.16 4.98 -5.72
N PHE A 125 4.25 6.30 -5.99
CA PHE A 125 4.02 7.33 -4.98
C PHE A 125 2.83 8.22 -5.32
N ASN A 126 1.93 8.39 -4.35
CA ASN A 126 0.90 9.43 -4.33
C ASN A 126 1.31 10.52 -3.34
N ASN A 127 0.94 11.77 -3.59
CA ASN A 127 1.40 12.91 -2.80
C ASN A 127 0.25 13.52 -1.97
N ASP A 128 0.26 13.29 -0.66
CA ASP A 128 -0.73 13.81 0.28
C ASP A 128 -0.77 15.34 0.27
N GLU A 129 0.37 16.01 0.03
CA GLU A 129 0.50 17.48 -0.01
C GLU A 129 -0.33 18.14 -1.12
N ILE A 130 -0.80 17.35 -2.10
CA ILE A 130 -1.68 17.80 -3.17
C ILE A 130 -3.06 17.13 -3.05
N VAL A 131 -3.11 15.81 -2.85
CA VAL A 131 -4.38 15.08 -2.91
C VAL A 131 -5.33 15.53 -1.80
N ILE A 132 -4.85 15.61 -0.55
CA ILE A 132 -5.68 15.97 0.61
C ILE A 132 -6.29 17.37 0.45
N PRO A 133 -5.52 18.45 0.20
CA PRO A 133 -6.12 19.78 0.05
C PRO A 133 -7.06 19.88 -1.16
N GLU A 134 -6.78 19.18 -2.27
CA GLU A 134 -7.69 19.18 -3.42
C GLU A 134 -8.98 18.40 -3.14
N PHE A 135 -8.94 17.29 -2.38
CA PHE A 135 -10.13 16.57 -1.95
C PHE A 135 -11.00 17.43 -1.05
N ILE A 136 -10.41 18.15 -0.10
CA ILE A 136 -11.15 19.08 0.77
C ILE A 136 -11.77 20.21 -0.05
N LYS A 137 -11.06 20.75 -1.05
CA LYS A 137 -11.62 21.77 -1.97
C LYS A 137 -12.83 21.26 -2.76
N LEU A 138 -12.85 19.97 -3.10
CA LEU A 138 -13.98 19.32 -3.77
C LEU A 138 -15.15 19.03 -2.82
N GLY A 139 -15.00 19.30 -1.52
CA GLY A 139 -16.04 19.11 -0.51
C GLY A 139 -15.99 17.76 0.20
N ILE A 140 -14.89 17.01 0.10
CA ILE A 140 -14.68 15.81 0.92
C ILE A 140 -14.37 16.25 2.36
N GLU A 141 -15.02 15.60 3.32
CA GLU A 141 -14.77 15.85 4.74
C GLU A 141 -13.30 15.59 5.08
N PRO A 142 -12.66 16.40 5.94
CA PRO A 142 -11.25 16.22 6.27
C PRO A 142 -10.91 14.79 6.74
N GLN A 143 -11.77 14.17 7.55
CA GLN A 143 -11.55 12.80 8.01
C GLN A 143 -11.41 11.80 6.85
N ASP A 144 -12.27 11.91 5.84
CA ASP A 144 -12.26 11.03 4.67
C ASP A 144 -11.14 11.41 3.70
N ALA A 145 -10.82 12.70 3.58
CA ALA A 145 -9.72 13.17 2.74
C ALA A 145 -8.37 12.65 3.24
N TYR A 146 -8.17 12.56 4.55
CA TYR A 146 -6.96 11.96 5.14
C TYR A 146 -6.94 10.43 5.04
N ASP A 147 -8.09 9.75 4.91
CA ASP A 147 -8.18 8.28 4.79
C ASP A 147 -8.19 7.78 3.32
N TYR A 148 -7.84 8.63 2.36
CA TYR A 148 -7.87 8.25 0.95
C TYR A 148 -6.89 7.11 0.60
N ALA A 149 -7.19 6.38 -0.46
CA ALA A 149 -6.31 5.37 -1.03
C ALA A 149 -6.18 5.53 -2.55
N ALA A 150 -5.09 5.03 -3.11
CA ALA A 150 -4.96 4.93 -4.56
C ALA A 150 -5.88 3.83 -5.10
N ILE A 151 -6.62 4.14 -6.16
CA ILE A 151 -7.39 3.16 -6.93
C ILE A 151 -6.66 2.90 -8.24
N GLY A 152 -6.53 1.62 -8.58
CA GLY A 152 -5.94 1.11 -9.81
C GLY A 152 -6.89 0.17 -10.49
#